data_AF-A0A1X9MJX7-F1
#
_entry.id   AF-A0A1X9MJX7-F1
#
_cell.length_a   1.000
_cell.length_b   1.000
_cell.length_c   1.000
_cell.angle_alpha   90.00
_cell.angle_beta   90.00
_cell.angle_gamma   90.00
#
_symmetry.space_group_name_H-M   'P 1'
#
loop_
_entity.id
_entity.type
_entity.pdbx_description
1 polymer ?
#
loop_
_entity_poly.entity_id
_entity_poly.type
_entity_poly.pdbx_seq_one_letter_code
_entity_poly.pdbx_strand_id
1 'polypeptide(L)' 'MNHNLDYDRDGDREDALSADVIASQLQSSLAREEEMMKTYLILSERIHDNAELKDRLVNFAEGNAKRSRQLMDELSKEL' A
#
# COMPACT_ATOMS: atom_id res chain seq x y z
N MET A 1 40.02 12.54 -36.40
CA MET A 1 38.94 11.65 -35.95
C MET A 1 39.37 11.03 -34.63
N ASN A 2 38.72 11.38 -33.54
CA ASN A 2 38.77 10.62 -32.29
C ASN A 2 37.43 10.84 -31.59
N HIS A 3 36.48 9.96 -31.90
CA HIS A 3 35.17 9.86 -31.27
C HIS A 3 35.26 8.74 -30.23
N ASN A 4 36.06 8.96 -29.17
CA ASN A 4 35.85 8.25 -27.91
C ASN A 4 34.95 9.13 -27.06
N LEU A 5 33.70 9.26 -27.51
CA LEU A 5 32.59 9.53 -26.61
C LEU A 5 32.33 8.19 -25.94
N ASP A 6 32.96 7.98 -24.78
CA ASP A 6 32.35 7.13 -23.76
C ASP A 6 30.99 7.76 -23.49
N TYR A 7 29.99 7.18 -24.15
CA TYR A 7 28.62 7.27 -23.68
C TYR A 7 28.61 6.49 -22.37
N ASP A 8 29.05 7.13 -21.28
CA ASP A 8 28.51 6.87 -19.96
C ASP A 8 27.01 7.07 -20.11
N ARG A 9 26.37 5.95 -20.40
CA ARG A 9 24.96 5.77 -20.70
C ARG A 9 24.21 5.87 -19.39
N ASP A 10 24.34 7.04 -18.75
CA ASP A 10 23.49 7.49 -17.65
C ASP A 10 22.21 8.14 -18.19
N GLY A 11 21.96 8.00 -19.49
CA GLY A 11 20.62 8.10 -20.05
C GLY A 11 19.85 6.82 -19.76
N ASP A 12 19.12 6.78 -18.64
CA ASP A 12 17.79 6.15 -18.52
C ASP A 12 17.42 5.90 -17.04
N ARG A 13 16.71 6.86 -16.44
CA ARG A 13 15.47 6.67 -15.64
C ARG A 13 15.11 7.96 -14.90
N GLU A 14 14.76 9.02 -15.64
CA GLU A 14 14.05 10.16 -15.04
C GLU A 14 12.64 9.77 -14.52
N ASP A 15 12.15 8.57 -14.86
CA ASP A 15 10.86 7.99 -14.42
C ASP A 15 10.94 7.04 -13.21
N ALA A 16 12.13 6.80 -12.63
CA ALA A 16 12.23 5.92 -11.46
C ALA A 16 11.83 6.67 -10.17
N LEU A 17 10.79 6.21 -9.48
CA LEU A 17 10.49 6.66 -8.12
C LEU A 17 11.66 6.33 -7.19
N SER A 18 12.09 7.29 -6.36
CA SER A 18 13.07 7.03 -5.32
C SER A 18 12.49 6.11 -4.23
N ALA A 19 13.36 5.37 -3.55
CA ALA A 19 12.96 4.50 -2.44
C ALA A 19 12.15 5.24 -1.37
N ASP A 20 12.53 6.48 -1.05
CA ASP A 20 11.80 7.33 -0.10
C ASP A 20 10.37 7.64 -0.55
N VAL A 21 10.16 7.91 -1.84
CA VAL A 21 8.82 8.17 -2.40
C VAL A 21 7.98 6.90 -2.36
N ILE A 22 8.57 5.75 -2.68
CA ILE A 22 7.88 4.45 -2.60
C ILE A 22 7.49 4.15 -1.14
N ALA A 23 8.42 4.28 -0.20
CA ALA A 23 8.17 4.05 1.22
C ALA A 23 7.06 4.98 1.76
N SER A 24 7.08 6.27 1.40
CA SER A 24 6.05 7.24 1.78
C SER A 24 4.65 6.86 1.24
N GLN A 25 4.57 6.38 0.00
CA GLN A 25 3.31 5.91 -0.58
C GLN A 25 2.81 4.62 0.07
N LEU A 26 3.71 3.70 0.43
CA LEU A 26 3.36 2.47 1.13
C LEU A 26 2.90 2.75 2.57
N GLN A 27 3.53 3.68 3.28
CA GLN A 27 3.07 4.14 4.61
C GLN A 27 1.71 4.82 4.53
N SER A 28 1.49 5.66 3.52
CA SER A 28 0.19 6.30 3.27
C SER A 28 -0.89 5.25 2.97
N SER A 29 -0.55 4.22 2.20
CA SER A 29 -1.46 3.09 1.93
C SER A 29 -1.77 2.30 3.19
N LEU A 30 -0.77 2.02 4.04
CA LEU A 30 -0.94 1.30 5.30
C LEU A 30 -1.93 2.03 6.23
N ALA A 31 -1.78 3.35 6.37
CA ALA A 31 -2.68 4.16 7.18
C ALA A 31 -4.14 4.09 6.69
N ARG A 32 -4.35 4.10 5.37
CA ARG A 32 -5.69 3.95 4.77
C ARG A 32 -6.28 2.57 5.01
N GLU A 33 -5.47 1.51 4.88
CA GLU A 33 -5.93 0.15 5.17
C GLU A 33 -6.41 0.01 6.63
N GLU A 34 -5.67 0.58 7.58
CA GLU A 34 -6.08 0.58 8.99
C GLU A 34 -7.35 1.40 9.27
N GLU A 35 -7.49 2.56 8.62
CA GLU A 35 -8.69 3.40 8.74
C GLU A 35 -9.92 2.71 8.17
N MET A 36 -9.80 2.09 6.99
CA MET A 36 -10.87 1.33 6.36
C MET A 36 -11.28 0.13 7.20
N MET A 37 -10.29 -0.60 7.74
CA MET A 37 -10.55 -1.73 8.65
C MET A 37 -11.39 -1.30 9.85
N LYS A 38 -10.97 -0.24 10.56
CA LYS A 38 -11.71 0.31 11.71
C LYS A 38 -13.12 0.73 11.31
N THR A 39 -13.25 1.40 10.17
CA THR A 39 -14.54 1.86 9.65
C THR A 39 -15.49 0.69 9.42
N TYR A 40 -15.03 -0.38 8.75
CA TYR A 40 -15.87 -1.53 8.48
C TYR A 40 -16.25 -2.30 9.74
N LEU A 41 -15.35 -2.45 10.71
CA LEU A 41 -15.68 -3.07 12.00
C LEU A 41 -16.76 -2.27 12.74
N ILE A 42 -16.59 -0.95 12.87
CA ILE A 42 -17.58 -0.07 13.53
C ILE A 42 -18.94 -0.14 12.81
N LEU A 43 -18.94 -0.14 11.48
CA LEU A 43 -20.18 -0.26 10.71
C LEU A 43 -20.85 -1.63 10.91
N SER A 44 -20.07 -2.71 10.94
CA SER A 44 -20.58 -4.07 11.16
C SER A 44 -21.24 -4.24 12.53
N GLU A 45 -20.75 -3.52 13.55
CA GLU A 45 -21.33 -3.52 14.90
C GLU A 45 -22.65 -2.75 14.97
N ARG A 46 -22.81 -1.71 14.13
CA ARG A 46 -23.98 -0.83 14.09
C ARG A 46 -25.12 -1.35 13.20
N ILE A 47 -24.85 -2.34 12.35
CA ILE A 47 -25.86 -2.95 11.50
C ILE A 47 -26.53 -4.09 12.25
N HIS A 48 -27.84 -3.94 12.49
CA HIS A 48 -28.66 -4.91 13.21
C HIS A 48 -29.59 -5.70 12.28
N ASP A 49 -30.07 -5.09 11.19
CA ASP A 49 -31.13 -5.66 10.35
C ASP A 49 -30.62 -6.27 9.03
N ASN A 50 -29.30 -6.41 8.87
CA ASN A 50 -28.71 -6.96 7.65
C ASN A 50 -27.46 -7.79 7.96
N ALA A 51 -27.69 -9.06 8.31
CA ALA A 51 -26.63 -10.02 8.65
C ALA A 51 -25.65 -10.24 7.48
N GLU A 52 -26.14 -10.27 6.24
CA GLU A 52 -25.28 -10.48 5.07
C GLU A 52 -24.32 -9.30 4.85
N LEU A 53 -24.81 -8.06 5.01
CA LEU A 53 -23.95 -6.88 4.93
C LEU A 53 -22.95 -6.82 6.09
N LYS A 54 -23.37 -7.23 7.29
CA LYS A 54 -22.48 -7.34 8.44
C LYS A 54 -21.30 -8.29 8.15
N ASP A 55 -21.59 -9.49 7.63
CA ASP A 55 -20.55 -10.46 7.29
C ASP A 55 -19.62 -9.93 6.19
N ARG A 56 -20.16 -9.25 5.17
CA ARG A 56 -19.33 -8.61 4.13
C ARG A 56 -18.41 -7.53 4.70
N LEU A 57 -18.88 -6.72 5.64
CA LEU A 57 -18.05 -5.69 6.29
C LEU A 57 -16.93 -6.31 7.12
N VAL A 58 -17.19 -7.40 7.84
CA VAL A 58 -16.16 -8.14 8.56
C VAL A 58 -15.12 -8.69 7.58
N ASN A 59 -15.56 -9.30 6.47
CA ASN A 59 -14.66 -9.80 5.43
C ASN A 59 -13.80 -8.69 4.80
N PHE A 60 -14.36 -7.49 4.62
CA PHE A 60 -13.56 -6.34 4.16
C PHE A 60 -12.49 -5.95 5.18
N ALA A 61 -12.85 -5.87 6.47
CA ALA A 61 -11.90 -5.57 7.55
C ALA A 61 -10.77 -6.61 7.65
N GLU A 62 -11.07 -7.90 7.52
CA GLU A 62 -10.06 -8.96 7.47
C GLU A 62 -9.14 -8.81 6.24
N GLY A 63 -9.71 -8.45 5.10
CA GLY A 63 -8.96 -8.13 3.88
C GLY A 63 -8.01 -6.95 4.08
N ASN A 64 -8.46 -5.89 4.76
CA ASN A 64 -7.61 -4.75 5.13
C ASN A 64 -6.47 -5.20 6.06
N ALA A 65 -6.77 -5.99 7.11
CA ALA A 65 -5.77 -6.49 8.04
C ALA A 65 -4.66 -7.31 7.34
N LYS A 66 -5.04 -8.14 6.38
CA LYS A 66 -4.10 -8.91 5.56
C LYS A 66 -3.19 -7.99 4.75
N ARG A 67 -3.76 -6.98 4.07
CA ARG A 67 -2.98 -6.02 3.27
C ARG A 67 -2.09 -5.14 4.14
N SER A 68 -2.55 -4.70 5.30
CA SER A 68 -1.73 -3.98 6.28
C SER A 68 -0.50 -4.80 6.67
N ARG A 69 -0.65 -6.10 6.94
CA ARG A 69 0.49 -6.97 7.25
C ARG A 69 1.48 -7.06 6.09
N GLN A 70 0.97 -7.26 4.86
CA GLN A 70 1.83 -7.30 3.67
C GLN A 70 2.58 -5.97 3.46
N LEU A 71 1.93 -4.83 3.68
CA LEU A 71 2.57 -3.51 3.58
C LEU A 71 3.63 -3.31 4.66
N MET A 72 3.37 -3.75 5.90
CA MET A 72 4.35 -3.72 6.98
C MET A 72 5.57 -4.59 6.66
N ASP A 73 5.33 -5.78 6.10
CA ASP A 73 6.40 -6.68 5.67
C ASP A 73 7.27 -6.02 4.58
N GLU A 74 6.67 -5.38 3.58
CA GLU A 74 7.42 -4.64 2.54
C GLU A 74 8.16 -3.41 3.09
N LEU A 75 7.55 -2.64 4.00
CA LEU A 75 8.20 -1.50 4.65
C LEU A 75 9.36 -1.90 5.57
N SER A 76 9.36 -3.16 6.06
CA SER A 76 10.43 -3.70 6.89
C SER A 76 11.61 -4.24 6.10
N LYS A 77 11.42 -4.54 4.81
CA LYS A 77 12.51 -4.86 3.90
C LYS A 77 13.16 -3.53 3.53
N GLU A 78 14.49 -3.44 3.60
CA GLU A 78 15.21 -2.26 3.14
C GLU A 78 14.85 -2.01 1.66
N LEU A 79 14.03 -0.98 1.40
CA LEU A 79 13.60 -0.53 0.07
C LEU A 79 14.73 0.18 -0.66
#